data_AF-A0A9P7ERY1-F1
#
_entry.id   AF-A0A9P7ERY1-F1
#
_cell.length_a   1.000
_cell.length_b   1.000
_cell.length_c   1.000
_cell.angle_alpha   90.00
_cell.angle_beta   90.00
_cell.angle_gamma   90.00
#
_symmetry.space_group_name_H-M   'P 1'
#
loop_
_entity.id
_entity.type
_entity.pdbx_description
1 polymer ?
#
loop_
_entity_poly.entity_id
_entity_poly.type
_entity_poly.pdbx_seq_one_letter_code
_entity_poly.pdbx_strand_id
1 'polypeptide(L)'
;VQITVSIADEYGTFALPVVEAVSMDLCSSAGYLTPSDDASVCSHGHDDFPVLPYDTLIPFLPLQHFDYADQAKWASLMKDIEAWLVDQVNCQMQLWTWGRDAFWLAFIAAYPSFPGGSWPKWDSRIPLEGTFIEQWLERSGD
;
A
#
# COMPACT_ATOMS: atom_id res chain seq x y z
N VAL A 1 -18.36 52.59 14.94
CA VAL A 1 -18.09 51.30 15.62
C VAL A 1 -17.04 50.59 14.79
N GLN A 2 -15.81 50.44 15.28
CA GLN A 2 -14.76 49.64 14.65
C GLN A 2 -14.58 48.39 15.50
N ILE A 3 -14.69 47.22 14.90
CA ILE A 3 -14.49 45.93 15.57
C ILE A 3 -13.15 45.40 15.07
N THR A 4 -12.16 45.44 15.94
CA THR A 4 -10.84 44.84 15.72
C THR A 4 -10.88 43.45 16.36
N VAL A 5 -10.67 42.41 15.56
CA VAL A 5 -10.57 41.02 16.04
C VAL A 5 -9.09 40.65 16.07
N SER A 6 -8.56 40.43 17.27
CA SER A 6 -7.24 39.84 17.46
C SER A 6 -7.40 38.31 17.46
N ILE A 7 -6.69 37.64 16.55
CA ILE A 7 -6.56 36.18 16.57
C ILE A 7 -5.61 35.81 17.73
N ALA A 8 -6.05 34.89 18.58
CA ALA A 8 -5.21 34.31 19.62
C ALA A 8 -4.15 33.41 18.98
N ASP A 9 -2.90 33.66 19.34
CA ASP A 9 -1.69 32.92 18.95
C ASP A 9 -1.63 31.57 19.70
N GLU A 10 -2.64 30.70 19.50
CA GLU A 10 -2.70 29.38 20.17
C GLU A 10 -2.99 28.20 19.23
N TYR A 11 -2.92 28.40 17.90
CA TYR A 11 -3.10 27.33 16.90
C TYR A 11 -1.81 27.03 16.10
N GLY A 12 -0.64 27.31 16.67
CA GLY A 12 0.66 26.98 16.06
C GLY A 12 1.00 25.49 15.99
N THR A 13 0.14 24.61 16.49
CA THR A 13 0.47 23.18 16.67
C THR A 13 -0.66 22.24 16.27
N PHE A 14 -1.38 22.53 15.19
CA PHE A 14 -2.32 21.57 14.61
C PHE A 14 -1.73 20.93 13.36
N ALA A 15 -1.01 19.83 13.64
CA ALA A 15 -0.83 18.66 12.80
C ALA A 15 -0.32 18.90 11.37
N LEU A 16 1.00 19.11 11.25
CA LEU A 16 1.71 18.39 10.20
C LEU A 16 1.54 16.89 10.52
N PRO A 17 1.06 16.03 9.60
CA PRO A 17 1.17 14.60 9.83
C PRO A 17 2.65 14.30 10.02
N VAL A 18 3.01 13.79 11.19
CA VAL A 18 4.32 13.18 11.40
C VAL A 18 4.34 11.99 10.47
N VAL A 19 4.96 12.18 9.29
CA VAL A 19 5.38 11.07 8.46
C VAL A 19 6.61 10.51 9.16
N GLU A 20 6.37 9.63 10.14
CA GLU A 20 7.39 8.65 10.47
C GLU A 20 7.56 7.80 9.23
N ALA A 21 8.63 8.06 8.48
CA ALA A 21 9.16 7.08 7.58
C ALA A 21 9.53 5.89 8.46
N VAL A 22 8.62 4.91 8.55
CA VAL A 22 9.00 3.57 8.98
C VAL A 22 10.02 3.12 7.95
N SER A 23 11.29 3.28 8.30
CA SER A 23 12.37 2.58 7.64
C SER A 23 12.03 1.11 7.83
N MET A 24 11.45 0.48 6.81
CA MET A 24 11.49 -0.96 6.73
C MET A 24 12.98 -1.28 6.64
N ASP A 25 13.59 -1.57 7.79
CA ASP A 25 14.88 -2.23 7.87
C ASP A 25 14.70 -3.61 7.23
N LEU A 26 14.72 -3.61 5.89
CA LEU A 26 14.95 -4.79 5.10
C LEU A 26 16.36 -5.24 5.47
N CYS A 27 16.40 -6.34 6.23
CA CYS A 27 17.59 -7.06 6.67
C CYS A 27 18.43 -6.39 7.78
N SER A 28 18.02 -6.63 9.02
CA SER A 28 18.98 -6.84 10.12
C SER A 28 18.81 -8.26 10.68
N SER A 29 19.36 -9.25 9.99
CA SER A 29 19.73 -10.51 10.63
C SER A 29 21.23 -10.72 10.42
N ALA A 30 22.01 -9.86 11.10
CA ALA A 30 23.42 -10.13 11.33
C ALA A 30 23.51 -11.24 12.38
N GLY A 31 23.81 -12.44 11.93
CA GLY A 31 23.99 -13.61 12.77
C GLY A 31 25.06 -13.39 13.83
N TYR A 32 24.71 -13.69 15.08
CA TYR A 32 25.68 -13.96 16.12
C TYR A 32 25.90 -15.48 16.20
N LEU A 33 27.12 -15.86 15.87
CA LEU A 33 27.65 -17.22 15.92
C LEU A 33 27.73 -17.72 17.38
N THR A 34 27.25 -18.94 17.63
CA THR A 34 27.86 -19.85 18.59
C THR A 34 28.00 -21.23 17.93
N PRO A 35 29.15 -21.93 18.11
CA PRO A 35 29.38 -23.21 17.47
C PRO A 35 28.83 -24.33 18.38
N SER A 36 28.03 -25.23 17.83
CA SER A 36 27.80 -26.54 18.44
C SER A 36 27.67 -27.57 17.34
N ASP A 37 28.73 -28.37 17.19
CA ASP A 37 28.76 -29.61 16.42
C ASP A 37 27.68 -30.58 16.91
N ASP A 38 26.78 -31.03 16.03
CA ASP A 38 26.51 -32.44 15.75
C ASP A 38 25.55 -32.59 14.55
N ALA A 39 25.72 -33.67 13.80
CA ALA A 39 25.30 -33.90 12.41
C ALA A 39 23.81 -33.77 12.07
N SER A 40 23.50 -33.24 10.87
CA SER A 40 22.57 -33.87 9.90
C SER A 40 22.42 -33.07 8.58
N VAL A 41 23.05 -33.58 7.52
CA VAL A 41 22.55 -33.72 6.14
C VAL A 41 21.60 -32.63 5.60
N CYS A 42 22.16 -31.63 4.90
CA CYS A 42 21.92 -31.32 3.47
C CYS A 42 22.61 -29.99 3.12
N SER A 43 23.52 -30.05 2.15
CA SER A 43 24.36 -28.94 1.70
C SER A 43 23.56 -27.81 1.03
N HIS A 44 23.88 -26.57 1.42
CA HIS A 44 23.97 -25.35 0.60
C HIS A 44 23.00 -25.23 -0.59
N GLY A 45 21.90 -24.51 -0.37
CA GLY A 45 21.18 -23.78 -1.39
C GLY A 45 20.86 -22.40 -0.84
N HIS A 46 21.54 -21.40 -1.38
CA HIS A 46 21.34 -19.96 -1.23
C HIS A 46 19.89 -19.57 -0.89
N ASP A 47 19.71 -18.57 -0.02
CA ASP A 47 18.45 -17.82 0.11
C ASP A 47 18.01 -17.29 -1.26
N ASP A 48 17.24 -18.10 -1.99
CA ASP A 48 16.55 -17.74 -3.22
C ASP A 48 15.31 -16.94 -2.82
N PHE A 49 15.53 -15.74 -2.27
CA PHE A 49 14.54 -14.69 -2.50
C PHE A 49 14.50 -14.52 -4.01
N PRO A 50 13.38 -14.80 -4.70
CA PRO A 50 13.30 -14.52 -6.12
C PRO A 50 13.57 -13.03 -6.25
N VAL A 51 14.77 -12.71 -6.75
CA VAL A 51 15.16 -11.37 -7.15
C VAL A 51 14.03 -10.93 -8.06
N LEU A 52 13.18 -10.01 -7.59
CA LEU A 52 12.17 -9.41 -8.44
C LEU A 52 12.94 -8.97 -9.68
N PRO A 53 12.54 -9.42 -10.90
CA PRO A 53 13.25 -8.99 -12.08
C PRO A 53 13.24 -7.47 -12.04
N TYR A 54 14.44 -6.87 -12.03
CA TYR A 54 14.66 -5.43 -11.91
C TYR A 54 13.89 -4.61 -12.96
N ASP A 55 13.22 -5.29 -13.91
CA ASP A 55 12.39 -4.76 -14.98
C ASP A 55 10.88 -5.00 -14.79
N THR A 56 10.37 -5.29 -13.58
CA THR A 56 8.90 -5.34 -13.41
C THR A 56 8.34 -3.92 -13.47
N LEU A 57 7.99 -3.49 -14.69
CA LEU A 57 7.44 -2.18 -14.96
C LEU A 57 6.06 -2.06 -14.30
N ILE A 58 5.87 -0.96 -13.57
CA ILE A 58 4.57 -0.57 -13.01
C ILE A 58 3.97 0.44 -13.99
N PRO A 59 3.06 0.04 -14.89
CA PRO A 59 2.70 0.82 -16.07
C PRO A 59 1.96 2.13 -15.77
N PHE A 60 1.38 2.23 -14.58
CA PHE A 60 0.65 3.41 -14.11
C PHE A 60 1.51 4.37 -13.27
N LEU A 61 2.79 4.06 -13.06
CA LEU A 61 3.73 4.94 -12.34
C LEU A 61 4.81 5.50 -13.28
N PRO A 62 5.25 6.77 -13.06
CA PRO A 62 4.77 7.71 -12.05
C PRO A 62 3.45 8.40 -12.44
N LEU A 63 2.66 8.78 -11.44
CA LEU A 63 1.41 9.53 -11.62
C LEU A 63 1.68 11.00 -11.96
N GLN A 64 2.08 11.30 -13.19
CA GLN A 64 2.34 12.68 -13.62
C GLN A 64 1.04 13.45 -13.82
N HIS A 65 0.89 14.61 -13.16
CA HIS A 65 -0.28 15.49 -13.24
C HIS A 65 -1.60 14.82 -12.81
N PHE A 66 -1.54 13.91 -11.83
CA PHE A 66 -2.72 13.25 -11.32
C PHE A 66 -3.52 14.18 -10.41
N ASP A 67 -4.80 14.39 -10.75
CA ASP A 67 -5.71 15.16 -9.92
C ASP A 67 -6.32 14.25 -8.85
N TYR A 68 -5.85 14.42 -7.61
CA TYR A 68 -6.29 13.63 -6.47
C TYR A 68 -7.73 13.94 -6.03
N ALA A 69 -8.32 15.06 -6.46
CA ALA A 69 -9.71 15.39 -6.19
C ALA A 69 -10.67 14.80 -7.24
N ASP A 70 -10.15 14.33 -8.38
CA ASP A 70 -10.94 13.78 -9.46
C ASP A 70 -11.21 12.29 -9.23
N GLN A 71 -12.46 11.98 -8.89
CA GLN A 71 -12.95 10.62 -8.71
C GLN A 71 -12.75 9.75 -9.96
N ALA A 72 -12.91 10.31 -11.17
CA ALA A 72 -12.74 9.57 -12.41
C ALA A 72 -11.29 9.18 -12.66
N LYS A 73 -10.33 10.01 -12.22
CA LYS A 73 -8.90 9.69 -12.27
C LYS A 73 -8.56 8.52 -11.35
N TRP A 74 -9.10 8.52 -10.14
CA TRP A 74 -8.98 7.38 -9.23
C TRP A 74 -9.61 6.11 -9.79
N ALA A 75 -10.79 6.21 -10.40
CA ALA A 75 -11.43 5.06 -11.03
C ALA A 75 -10.61 4.50 -12.21
N SER A 76 -10.02 5.38 -13.03
CA SER A 76 -9.11 4.95 -14.12
C SER A 76 -7.87 4.26 -13.56
N LEU A 77 -7.22 4.86 -12.56
CA LEU A 77 -6.04 4.29 -11.92
C LEU A 77 -6.34 2.93 -11.29
N MET A 78 -7.45 2.81 -10.59
CA MET A 78 -7.91 1.55 -10.00
C MET A 78 -8.08 0.47 -11.08
N LYS A 79 -8.62 0.80 -12.26
CA LYS A 79 -8.74 -0.14 -13.38
C LYS A 79 -7.39 -0.53 -13.99
N ASP A 80 -6.46 0.41 -14.09
CA ASP A 80 -5.10 0.13 -14.59
C ASP A 80 -4.34 -0.81 -13.64
N ILE A 81 -4.48 -0.59 -12.33
CA ILE A 81 -3.90 -1.47 -11.30
C ILE A 81 -4.58 -2.85 -11.31
N GLU A 82 -5.91 -2.89 -11.42
CA GLU A 82 -6.68 -4.14 -11.51
C GLU A 82 -6.18 -5.00 -12.66
N ALA A 83 -6.12 -4.45 -13.88
CA ALA A 83 -5.63 -5.15 -15.05
C ALA A 83 -4.18 -5.63 -14.87
N TRP A 84 -3.31 -4.81 -14.30
CA TRP A 84 -1.91 -5.18 -14.05
C TRP A 84 -1.77 -6.33 -13.05
N LEU A 85 -2.49 -6.31 -11.93
CA LEU A 85 -2.50 -7.38 -10.93
C LEU A 85 -3.03 -8.70 -11.48
N VAL A 86 -4.01 -8.61 -12.36
CA VAL A 86 -4.75 -9.73 -12.92
C VAL A 86 -3.99 -10.41 -14.07
N ASP A 87 -3.37 -9.62 -14.94
CA ASP A 87 -2.79 -10.09 -16.19
C ASP A 87 -1.26 -10.22 -16.16
N GLN A 88 -0.57 -9.43 -15.34
CA GLN A 88 0.90 -9.27 -15.44
C GLN A 88 1.67 -9.73 -14.20
N VAL A 89 1.08 -9.69 -13.01
CA VAL A 89 1.80 -9.99 -11.76
C VAL A 89 1.34 -11.32 -11.17
N ASN A 90 2.30 -12.17 -10.78
CA ASN A 90 2.00 -13.41 -10.07
C ASN A 90 1.59 -13.11 -8.61
N CYS A 91 0.48 -13.68 -8.15
CA CYS A 91 -0.05 -13.49 -6.79
C CYS A 91 0.88 -13.95 -5.66
N GLN A 92 1.91 -14.74 -5.97
CA GLN A 92 2.94 -15.16 -5.00
C GLN A 92 4.05 -14.11 -4.82
N MET A 93 4.11 -13.09 -5.67
CA MET A 93 5.13 -12.05 -5.59
C MET A 93 4.75 -10.97 -4.58
N GLN A 94 5.73 -10.47 -3.83
CA GLN A 94 5.53 -9.33 -2.92
C GLN A 94 4.99 -8.09 -3.65
N LEU A 95 5.34 -7.92 -4.92
CA LEU A 95 4.84 -6.86 -5.78
C LEU A 95 3.32 -6.92 -5.98
N TRP A 96 2.75 -8.12 -5.98
CA TRP A 96 1.30 -8.30 -6.05
C TRP A 96 0.63 -7.83 -4.76
N THR A 97 1.21 -8.13 -3.60
CA THR A 97 0.73 -7.62 -2.30
C THR A 97 0.72 -6.10 -2.27
N TRP A 98 1.82 -5.47 -2.70
CA TRP A 98 1.89 -4.02 -2.83
C TRP A 98 0.85 -3.47 -3.81
N GLY A 99 0.70 -4.11 -4.97
CA GLY A 99 -0.27 -3.69 -5.97
C GLY A 99 -1.71 -3.81 -5.48
N ARG A 100 -2.02 -4.84 -4.69
CA ARG A 100 -3.33 -5.02 -4.05
C ARG A 100 -3.64 -3.89 -3.07
N ASP A 101 -2.67 -3.48 -2.25
CA ASP A 101 -2.84 -2.33 -1.35
C ASP A 101 -3.05 -1.02 -2.15
N ALA A 102 -2.28 -0.83 -3.23
CA ALA A 102 -2.45 0.30 -4.14
C ALA A 102 -3.83 0.30 -4.84
N PHE A 103 -4.32 -0.88 -5.24
CA PHE A 103 -5.66 -1.06 -5.79
C PHE A 103 -6.73 -0.62 -4.79
N TRP A 104 -6.66 -1.11 -3.55
CA TRP A 104 -7.63 -0.76 -2.51
C TRP A 104 -7.62 0.73 -2.18
N LEU A 105 -6.45 1.36 -2.15
CA LEU A 105 -6.32 2.80 -1.98
C LEU A 105 -7.01 3.56 -3.12
N ALA A 106 -6.74 3.20 -4.37
CA ALA A 106 -7.36 3.84 -5.52
C ALA A 106 -8.89 3.59 -5.57
N PHE A 107 -9.33 2.40 -5.17
CA PHE A 107 -10.74 2.04 -5.11
C PHE A 107 -11.50 2.88 -4.08
N ILE A 108 -10.98 3.00 -2.86
CA ILE A 108 -11.61 3.80 -1.79
C ILE A 108 -11.62 5.28 -2.17
N ALA A 109 -10.55 5.79 -2.77
CA ALA A 109 -10.52 7.16 -3.26
C ALA A 109 -11.54 7.41 -4.39
N ALA A 110 -11.76 6.41 -5.26
CA ALA A 110 -12.80 6.47 -6.31
C ALA A 110 -14.22 6.27 -5.76
N TYR A 111 -14.40 5.55 -4.66
CA TYR A 111 -15.70 5.23 -4.08
C TYR A 111 -15.71 5.42 -2.56
N PRO A 112 -15.73 6.69 -2.07
CA PRO A 112 -15.63 6.99 -0.65
C PRO A 112 -16.78 6.43 0.21
N SER A 113 -17.88 6.01 -0.40
CA SER A 113 -19.02 5.43 0.32
C SER A 113 -18.82 3.96 0.72
N PHE A 114 -17.85 3.25 0.12
CA PHE A 114 -17.49 1.88 0.48
C PHE A 114 -17.31 1.78 2.02
N PRO A 115 -17.52 0.62 2.68
CA PRO A 115 -18.17 -0.58 2.16
C PRO A 115 -19.68 -0.39 1.99
N GLY A 116 -20.22 0.70 2.53
CA GLY A 116 -21.60 1.12 2.33
C GLY A 116 -21.88 1.69 0.93
N GLY A 117 -23.13 2.09 0.73
CA GLY A 117 -23.55 2.76 -0.50
C GLY A 117 -23.45 1.89 -1.76
N SER A 118 -23.12 2.52 -2.89
CA SER A 118 -23.02 1.87 -4.20
C SER A 118 -21.63 2.02 -4.77
N TRP A 119 -21.08 0.92 -5.24
CA TRP A 119 -19.73 0.83 -5.80
C TRP A 119 -19.70 -0.28 -6.86
N PRO A 120 -18.78 -0.21 -7.83
CA PRO A 120 -18.69 -1.23 -8.88
C PRO A 120 -18.02 -2.50 -8.35
N LYS A 121 -18.43 -3.64 -8.90
CA LYS A 121 -17.73 -4.91 -8.66
C LYS A 121 -16.30 -4.83 -9.21
N TRP A 122 -15.37 -5.50 -8.52
CA TRP A 122 -13.99 -5.73 -8.93
C TRP A 122 -13.77 -7.21 -9.27
N ASP A 123 -12.64 -7.53 -9.90
CA ASP A 123 -12.25 -8.91 -10.20
C ASP A 123 -12.01 -9.73 -8.93
N SER A 124 -12.68 -10.88 -8.81
CA SER A 124 -12.62 -11.74 -7.62
C SER A 124 -11.23 -12.32 -7.33
N ARG A 125 -10.29 -12.24 -8.28
CA ARG A 125 -8.88 -12.59 -8.05
C ARG A 125 -8.17 -11.60 -7.15
N ILE A 126 -8.73 -10.41 -6.93
CA ILE A 126 -8.26 -9.44 -5.94
C ILE A 126 -9.10 -9.63 -4.68
N PRO A 127 -8.60 -10.38 -3.68
CA PRO A 127 -9.33 -10.63 -2.45
C PRO A 127 -9.40 -9.35 -1.61
N LEU A 128 -10.48 -9.27 -0.83
CA LEU A 128 -10.68 -8.24 0.19
C LEU A 128 -9.86 -8.59 1.45
N GLU A 129 -8.56 -8.73 1.26
CA GLU A 129 -7.60 -9.16 2.27
C GLU A 129 -6.33 -8.30 2.16
N GLY A 130 -5.65 -8.11 3.28
CA GLY A 130 -4.45 -7.30 3.38
C GLY A 130 -4.55 -6.23 4.45
N THR A 131 -3.40 -5.92 5.04
CA THR A 131 -3.30 -5.05 6.21
C THR A 131 -3.99 -3.70 6.01
N PHE A 132 -3.91 -3.12 4.81
CA PHE A 132 -4.55 -1.83 4.52
C PHE A 132 -6.08 -1.93 4.52
N ILE A 133 -6.65 -2.86 3.74
CA ILE A 133 -8.10 -2.94 3.53
C ILE A 133 -8.83 -3.46 4.76
N GLU A 134 -8.22 -4.39 5.51
CA GLU A 134 -8.77 -4.91 6.76
C GLU A 134 -8.89 -3.80 7.82
N GLN A 135 -7.81 -3.05 8.06
CA GLN A 135 -7.82 -1.92 9.00
C GLN A 135 -8.82 -0.84 8.58
N TRP A 136 -8.94 -0.60 7.28
CA TRP A 136 -9.90 0.37 6.78
C TRP A 136 -11.35 -0.10 7.01
N LEU A 137 -11.66 -1.38 6.80
CA LEU A 137 -12.99 -1.95 7.02
C LEU A 137 -13.38 -1.92 8.51
N GLU A 138 -12.44 -2.24 9.40
CA GLU A 138 -12.65 -2.16 10.85
C GLU A 138 -13.04 -0.74 11.29
N ARG A 139 -12.44 0.29 10.68
CA ARG A 139 -12.73 1.69 11.00
C ARG A 139 -14.01 2.22 10.36
N SER A 140 -14.38 1.69 9.19
CA SER A 140 -15.55 2.14 8.42
C SER A 140 -16.86 1.44 8.81
N GLY A 141 -16.79 0.47 9.73
CA GLY A 141 -17.93 -0.36 10.16
C GLY A 141 -18.70 0.11 11.39
N ASP A 142 -18.42 1.31 11.93
CA ASP A 142 -19.10 1.91 13.09
C ASP A 142 -20.19 2.93 12.70
#